data_AF-A0A831KYI5-F1
#
_entry.id   AF-A0A831KYI5-F1
#
_cell.length_a   1.000
_cell.length_b   1.000
_cell.length_c   1.000
_cell.angle_alpha   90.00
_cell.angle_beta   90.00
_cell.angle_gamma   90.00
#
_symmetry.space_group_name_H-M   'P 1'
#
loop_
_entity.id
_entity.type
_entity.pdbx_description
1 polymer ?
#
loop_
_entity_poly.entity_id
_entity_poly.type
_entity_poly.pdbx_seq_one_letter_code
_entity_poly.pdbx_strand_id
1 'polypeptide(L)'
;MVKRLILGLLVIVVIVLFTLNNTAPTELCLVGFTVHVPLALLLVISLALGAGIAILFLIVPAIRERRELKECRRELDLLKGKVEKLETAAPESHQNEAGSLPADSLGFDGSED
;
A
#
# COMPACT_ATOMS: atom_id res chain seq x y z
N MET A 1 -22.85 1.27 19.59
CA MET A 1 -23.35 2.46 18.86
C MET A 1 -23.65 3.62 19.80
N VAL A 2 -24.52 3.45 20.80
CA VAL A 2 -24.90 4.50 21.77
C VAL A 2 -23.72 5.09 22.55
N LYS A 3 -22.72 4.29 22.96
CA LYS A 3 -21.51 4.79 23.64
C LYS A 3 -20.73 5.82 22.82
N ARG A 4 -20.67 5.68 21.49
CA ARG A 4 -20.03 6.66 20.59
C ARG A 4 -20.85 7.95 20.50
N LEU A 5 -22.18 7.83 20.51
CA LEU A 5 -23.09 8.97 20.53
C LEU A 5 -22.99 9.76 21.85
N ILE A 6 -22.93 9.07 22.99
CA ILE A 6 -22.76 9.70 24.30
C ILE A 6 -21.41 10.43 24.37
N LEU A 7 -20.33 9.79 23.90
CA LEU A 7 -19.02 10.42 23.88
C LEU A 7 -18.98 11.63 22.93
N GLY A 8 -19.59 11.52 21.74
CA GLY A 8 -19.69 12.63 20.79
C GLY A 8 -20.50 13.80 21.36
N LEU A 9 -21.62 13.51 22.03
CA LEU A 9 -22.43 14.53 22.70
C LEU A 9 -21.64 15.22 23.81
N LEU A 10 -20.92 14.46 24.64
CA LEU A 10 -20.07 15.01 25.69
C LEU A 10 -19.02 15.97 25.11
N VAL A 11 -18.35 15.56 24.02
CA VAL A 11 -17.35 16.38 23.33
C VAL A 11 -17.99 17.66 22.78
N ILE A 12 -19.17 17.58 22.16
CA ILE A 12 -19.88 18.76 21.64
C ILE A 12 -20.22 19.73 22.78
N VAL A 13 -20.73 19.22 23.91
CA VAL A 13 -21.04 20.06 25.08
C VAL A 13 -19.79 20.77 25.58
N VAL A 14 -18.66 20.08 25.68
CA VAL A 14 -17.37 20.69 26.06
C VAL A 14 -16.96 21.78 25.08
N ILE A 15 -17.06 21.54 23.77
CA ILE A 15 -16.71 22.53 22.74
C ILE A 15 -17.62 23.77 22.83
N VAL A 16 -18.92 23.59 23.03
CA VAL A 16 -19.88 24.69 23.18
C VAL A 16 -19.56 25.52 24.42
N LEU A 17 -19.37 24.86 25.57
CA LEU A 17 -19.01 25.55 26.82
C LEU A 17 -17.68 26.29 26.68
N PHE A 18 -16.71 25.66 26.03
CA PHE A 18 -15.41 26.28 25.75
C PHE A 18 -15.57 27.52 24.89
N THR A 19 -16.37 27.46 23.82
CA THR A 19 -16.63 28.58 22.92
C THR A 19 -17.30 29.75 23.65
N LEU A 20 -18.37 29.48 24.40
CA LEU A 20 -19.11 30.51 25.14
C LEU A 20 -18.25 31.19 26.20
N ASN A 21 -17.47 30.44 26.98
CA ASN A 21 -16.62 31.02 28.03
C ASN A 21 -15.37 31.73 27.49
N ASN A 22 -14.92 31.38 26.28
CA ASN A 22 -13.72 31.94 25.66
C ASN A 22 -14.05 32.83 24.44
N THR A 23 -15.22 33.50 24.46
CA THR A 23 -15.62 34.51 23.45
C THR A 23 -14.96 35.87 23.69
N ALA A 24 -14.38 36.10 24.88
CA ALA A 24 -13.68 37.34 25.18
C ALA A 24 -12.53 37.58 24.19
N PRO A 25 -12.42 38.79 23.60
CA PRO A 25 -11.35 39.12 22.67
C PRO A 25 -10.01 39.07 23.41
N THR A 26 -9.11 38.21 22.95
CA THR A 26 -7.77 38.05 23.51
C THR A 26 -6.76 38.65 22.56
N GLU A 27 -5.77 39.37 23.10
CA GLU A 27 -4.67 39.91 22.32
C GLU A 27 -3.75 38.79 21.87
N LEU A 28 -3.57 38.71 20.55
CA LEU A 28 -2.67 37.76 19.92
C LEU A 28 -1.55 38.52 19.22
N CYS A 29 -0.34 38.40 19.75
CA CYS A 29 0.87 38.88 19.11
C CYS A 29 1.39 37.83 18.15
N LEU A 30 1.20 38.06 16.85
CA LEU A 30 1.89 37.33 15.80
C LEU A 30 3.14 38.11 15.39
N VAL A 31 3.98 37.48 14.56
CA VAL A 31 5.26 38.03 14.13
C VAL A 31 5.03 39.36 13.38
N GLY A 32 5.18 40.47 14.09
CA GLY A 32 5.03 41.84 13.56
C GLY A 32 3.59 42.40 13.53
N PHE A 33 2.58 41.69 14.04
CA PHE A 33 1.20 42.18 14.06
C PHE A 33 0.43 41.70 15.30
N THR A 34 -0.45 42.54 15.82
CA THR A 34 -1.33 42.20 16.95
C THR A 34 -2.77 42.17 16.46
N VAL A 35 -3.49 41.11 16.79
CA VAL A 35 -4.91 40.95 16.44
C VAL A 35 -5.72 40.56 17.67
N HIS A 36 -6.95 41.07 17.75
CA HIS A 36 -7.87 40.74 18.83
C HIS A 36 -8.86 39.70 18.30
N VAL A 37 -8.67 38.45 18.70
CA VAL A 37 -9.55 37.34 18.32
C VAL A 37 -9.95 36.55 19.56
N PRO A 38 -11.16 35.95 19.59
CA PRO A 38 -11.53 35.05 20.66
C PRO A 38 -10.59 33.85 20.72
N LEU A 39 -10.17 33.45 21.93
CA LEU A 39 -9.26 32.32 22.13
C LEU A 39 -9.83 31.02 21.54
N ALA A 40 -11.15 30.84 21.60
CA ALA A 40 -11.80 29.67 21.02
C ALA A 40 -11.53 29.53 19.52
N LEU A 41 -11.60 30.62 18.77
CA LEU A 41 -11.35 30.63 17.33
C LEU A 41 -9.90 30.31 17.02
N LEU A 42 -8.97 30.86 17.82
CA LEU A 42 -7.54 30.59 17.69
C LEU A 42 -7.22 29.10 17.85
N LEU A 43 -7.79 28.44 18.86
CA LEU A 43 -7.58 27.02 19.06
C LEU A 43 -8.11 26.18 17.89
N VAL A 44 -9.28 26.53 17.35
CA VAL A 44 -9.84 25.82 16.18
C VAL A 44 -8.92 25.96 14.97
N ILE A 45 -8.41 27.17 14.70
CA ILE A 45 -7.49 27.43 13.58
C ILE A 45 -6.17 26.68 13.78
N SER A 46 -5.59 26.75 14.99
CA SER A 46 -4.34 26.05 15.32
C SER A 46 -4.48 24.53 15.19
N LEU A 47 -5.59 23.97 15.67
CA LEU A 47 -5.88 22.54 15.54
C LEU A 47 -6.05 22.14 14.08
N ALA A 48 -6.77 22.94 13.28
CA ALA A 48 -6.93 22.68 11.85
C ALA A 48 -5.60 22.72 11.10
N LEU A 49 -4.74 23.70 11.40
CA LEU A 49 -3.39 23.78 10.85
C LEU A 49 -2.54 22.56 11.24
N GLY A 50 -2.54 22.19 12.52
CA GLY A 50 -1.82 21.00 13.01
C GLY A 50 -2.31 19.71 12.35
N ALA A 51 -3.62 19.53 12.21
CA ALA A 51 -4.21 18.38 11.52
C ALA A 51 -3.83 18.37 10.03
N GLY A 52 -3.86 19.52 9.36
CA GLY A 52 -3.43 19.65 7.97
C GLY A 52 -1.95 19.27 7.77
N ILE A 53 -1.08 19.74 8.65
CA ILE A 53 0.35 19.37 8.66
C ILE A 53 0.50 17.87 8.89
N ALA A 54 -0.19 17.29 9.89
CA ALA A 54 -0.13 15.86 10.17
C ALA A 54 -0.56 15.03 8.95
N ILE A 55 -1.65 15.39 8.29
CA ILE A 55 -2.13 14.75 7.05
C ILE A 55 -1.05 14.84 5.96
N LEU A 56 -0.40 16.00 5.81
CA LEU A 56 0.67 16.16 4.83
C LEU A 56 1.84 15.20 5.10
N PHE A 57 2.24 15.03 6.37
CA PHE A 57 3.25 14.05 6.77
C PHE A 57 2.83 12.60 6.53
N LEU A 58 1.53 12.28 6.62
CA LEU A 58 0.99 10.94 6.33
C LEU A 58 0.97 10.63 4.82
N ILE A 59 0.77 11.65 3.97
CA ILE A 59 0.69 11.46 2.51
C ILE A 59 2.06 11.10 1.90
N VAL A 60 3.15 11.71 2.39
CA VAL A 60 4.51 11.49 1.87
C VAL A 60 4.94 10.01 1.85
N PRO A 61 4.87 9.24 2.96
CA PRO A 61 5.21 7.83 2.96
C PRO A 61 4.19 6.99 2.19
N ALA A 62 2.90 7.34 2.23
CA ALA A 62 1.85 6.60 1.50
C ALA A 62 2.06 6.61 -0.02
N ILE A 63 2.61 7.70 -0.58
CA ILE A 63 2.97 7.76 -2.01
C ILE A 63 4.13 6.81 -2.32
N ARG A 64 5.13 6.74 -1.43
CA ARG A 64 6.32 5.90 -1.62
C ARG A 64 5.97 4.41 -1.54
N GLU A 65 5.18 4.03 -0.54
CA GLU A 65 4.66 2.67 -0.35
C GLU A 65 3.82 2.21 -1.55
N ARG A 66 2.99 3.10 -2.13
CA ARG A 66 2.23 2.78 -3.34
C ARG A 66 3.10 2.58 -4.59
N ARG A 67 4.27 3.21 -4.67
CA ARG A 67 5.23 2.99 -5.76
C ARG A 67 5.92 1.63 -5.62
N GLU A 68 6.37 1.30 -4.41
CA GLU A 68 7.00 0.01 -4.10
C GLU A 68 6.02 -1.16 -4.34
N LEU A 69 4.75 -1.01 -3.95
CA LEU A 69 3.70 -1.98 -4.27
C LEU A 69 3.49 -2.16 -5.77
N LYS A 70 3.61 -1.09 -6.57
CA LYS A 70 3.45 -1.16 -8.03
C LYS A 70 4.65 -1.82 -8.71
N GLU A 71 5.85 -1.60 -8.20
CA GLU A 71 7.08 -2.27 -8.67
C GLU A 71 7.06 -3.76 -8.34
N CYS A 72 6.72 -4.12 -7.11
CA CYS A 72 6.63 -5.53 -6.69
C CYS A 72 5.54 -6.29 -7.48
N ARG A 73 4.41 -5.65 -7.80
CA ARG A 73 3.36 -6.22 -8.66
C ARG A 73 3.83 -6.43 -10.11
N ARG A 74 4.65 -5.51 -10.63
CA ARG A 74 5.22 -5.59 -11.98
C ARG A 74 6.28 -6.69 -12.09
N GLU A 75 7.06 -6.92 -11.03
CA GLU A 75 8.01 -8.04 -10.96
C GLU A 75 7.28 -9.38 -10.91
N LEU A 76 6.20 -9.50 -10.14
CA LEU A 76 5.35 -10.70 -10.14
C LEU A 76 4.77 -11.02 -11.53
N ASP A 77 4.27 -10.00 -12.24
CA ASP A 77 3.70 -10.19 -13.58
C ASP A 77 4.78 -10.61 -14.60
N LEU A 78 5.99 -10.04 -14.52
CA LEU A 78 7.13 -10.45 -15.34
C LEU A 78 7.61 -11.86 -15.05
N LEU A 79 7.63 -12.26 -13.78
CA LEU A 79 8.08 -13.58 -13.37
C LEU A 79 7.05 -14.66 -13.79
N LYS A 80 5.75 -14.39 -13.65
CA LYS A 80 4.69 -15.25 -14.18
C LYS A 80 4.79 -15.43 -15.69
N GLY A 81 4.99 -14.34 -16.45
CA GLY A 81 5.15 -14.43 -17.91
C GLY A 81 6.43 -15.17 -18.34
N LYS A 82 7.48 -15.18 -17.51
CA LYS A 82 8.68 -15.99 -17.74
C LYS A 82 8.45 -17.48 -17.47
N VAL A 83 7.73 -17.81 -16.39
CA VAL A 83 7.37 -19.20 -16.07
C VAL A 83 6.48 -19.78 -17.17
N GLU A 84 5.46 -19.04 -17.62
CA GLU A 84 4.56 -19.46 -18.70
C GLU A 84 5.30 -19.67 -20.03
N LYS A 85 6.28 -18.81 -20.35
CA LYS A 85 7.14 -19.00 -21.54
C LYS A 85 8.07 -20.20 -21.42
N LEU A 86 8.58 -20.50 -20.23
CA LEU A 86 9.43 -21.67 -20.00
C LEU A 86 8.62 -22.97 -20.04
N GLU A 87 7.39 -22.98 -19.52
CA GLU A 87 6.47 -24.11 -19.61
C GLU A 87 5.98 -24.34 -21.04
N THR A 88 5.73 -23.27 -21.80
CA THR A 88 5.32 -23.37 -23.23
C THR A 88 6.49 -23.72 -24.16
N ALA A 89 7.75 -23.47 -23.76
CA ALA A 89 8.95 -23.85 -24.51
C ALA A 89 9.50 -25.25 -24.13
N ALA A 90 8.94 -25.90 -23.11
CA ALA A 90 9.32 -27.23 -22.66
C ALA A 90 8.50 -28.43 -23.19
N PRO A 91 7.70 -28.39 -24.29
CA PRO A 91 6.99 -29.57 -24.74
C PRO A 91 7.68 -30.32 -25.90
N GLU A 92 9.00 -30.26 -26.15
CA GLU A 92 9.59 -31.02 -27.30
C GLU A 92 11.00 -31.62 -27.10
N SER A 93 11.39 -32.12 -25.93
CA SER A 93 12.70 -32.81 -25.82
C SER A 93 12.74 -34.18 -25.13
N HIS A 94 11.61 -34.84 -24.84
CA HIS A 94 11.64 -36.15 -24.16
C HIS A 94 10.75 -37.26 -24.73
N GLN A 95 10.25 -37.17 -25.97
CA GLN A 95 9.50 -38.30 -26.59
C GLN A 95 10.20 -39.02 -27.75
N ASN A 96 11.40 -38.60 -28.19
CA ASN A 96 12.09 -39.21 -29.33
C ASN A 96 13.36 -40.00 -28.96
N GLU A 97 13.43 -40.67 -27.81
CA GLU A 97 14.53 -41.62 -27.53
C GLU A 97 14.09 -42.92 -26.84
N ALA A 98 12.85 -43.37 -27.07
CA ALA A 98 12.36 -44.66 -26.57
C ALA A 98 11.66 -45.51 -27.66
N GLY A 99 12.10 -45.37 -28.92
CA GLY A 99 11.40 -45.98 -30.05
C GLY A 99 12.29 -46.36 -31.22
N SER A 100 13.50 -46.87 -30.98
CA SER A 100 14.30 -47.51 -32.03
C SER A 100 15.38 -48.42 -31.44
N LEU A 101 14.95 -49.50 -30.79
CA LEU A 101 15.82 -50.68 -30.72
C LEU A 101 15.86 -51.27 -32.14
N PRO A 102 17.03 -51.37 -32.80
CA PRO A 102 17.12 -52.08 -34.06
C PRO A 102 16.89 -53.57 -33.76
N ALA A 103 15.67 -54.04 -34.04
CA ALA A 103 15.33 -55.45 -34.06
C ALA A 103 15.87 -56.10 -35.35
N ASP A 104 17.17 -55.96 -35.61
CA ASP A 104 17.83 -56.68 -36.70
C ASP A 104 19.36 -56.60 -36.54
N SER A 105 19.96 -57.60 -35.91
CA SER A 105 21.37 -58.01 -36.05
C SER A 105 21.81 -58.94 -34.91
N LEU A 106 21.14 -60.08 -34.77
CA LEU A 106 21.79 -61.29 -34.25
C LEU A 106 21.50 -62.46 -35.20
N GLY A 107 21.88 -62.27 -36.45
CA GLY A 107 22.23 -63.37 -37.33
C GLY A 107 23.59 -63.90 -36.88
N PHE A 108 23.58 -64.90 -36.01
CA PHE A 108 24.75 -65.73 -35.74
C PHE A 108 24.86 -66.72 -36.91
N ASP A 109 25.80 -66.42 -37.81
CA ASP A 109 26.23 -67.25 -38.92
C ASP A 109 27.56 -67.93 -38.57
N GLY A 110 27.66 -69.21 -38.93
CA GLY A 110 28.87 -70.04 -38.86
C GLY A 110 29.10 -70.76 -37.53
N SER A 111 29.52 -72.02 -37.47
CA SER A 111 29.92 -72.98 -38.50
C SER A 111 30.37 -74.26 -37.79
N GLU A 112 30.13 -75.42 -38.43
CA GLU A 112 31.03 -76.60 -38.47
C GLU A 112 31.43 -77.29 -37.15
N ASP A 113 30.78 -78.43 -36.84
CA ASP A 113 31.34 -79.82 -36.89
C ASP A 113 30.46 -80.83 -36.12
#